data_AF-A0A7Y5L8N9-F1
#
_entry.id   AF-A0A7Y5L8N9-F1
#
_cell.length_a   1.000
_cell.length_b   1.000
_cell.length_c   1.000
_cell.angle_alpha   90.00
_cell.angle_beta   90.00
_cell.angle_gamma   90.00
#
_symmetry.space_group_name_H-M   'P 1'
#
loop_
_entity.id
_entity.type
_entity.pdbx_description
1 polymer ?
#
loop_
_entity_poly.entity_id
_entity_poly.type
_entity_poly.pdbx_seq_one_letter_code
_entity_poly.pdbx_strand_id
1 'polypeptide(L)' 'MAIEIASDDDTVAEVFANARLYLETGSRVVWLIFPTEKRAMVLTPAEWRWESVELACPELLPEFKLAVAALFQ' A
#
# COMPACT_ATOMS: atom_id res chain seq x y z
N MET A 1 -4.71 -7.51 6.33
CA MET A 1 -3.82 -6.64 5.53
C MET A 1 -4.25 -6.79 4.10
N ALA A 2 -4.28 -5.69 3.35
CA ALA A 2 -4.57 -5.72 1.92
C ALA A 2 -3.45 -5.02 1.14
N ILE A 3 -3.35 -5.35 -0.14
CA ILE A 3 -2.44 -4.71 -1.08
C ILE A 3 -3.30 -4.34 -2.28
N GLU A 4 -3.23 -3.08 -2.68
CA GLU A 4 -3.93 -2.54 -3.84
C GLU A 4 -2.86 -1.97 -4.78
N ILE A 5 -2.94 -2.36 -6.05
CA ILE A 5 -2.01 -1.93 -7.09
C ILE A 5 -2.82 -1.14 -8.10
N ALA A 6 -2.50 0.13 -8.27
CA ALA A 6 -3.15 0.99 -9.24
C ALA A 6 -2.89 0.47 -10.67
N SER A 7 -3.96 0.35 -11.45
CA SER A 7 -3.90 0.07 -12.89
C SER A 7 -3.80 1.38 -13.67
N ASP A 8 -3.36 1.32 -14.93
CA ASP A 8 -3.23 2.51 -15.79
C ASP A 8 -4.56 3.23 -16.04
N ASP A 9 -5.68 2.49 -15.99
CA ASP A 9 -7.03 3.03 -16.19
C ASP A 9 -7.70 3.50 -14.88
N ASP A 10 -7.10 3.21 -13.72
CA ASP A 10 -7.67 3.58 -12.43
C ASP A 10 -7.44 5.06 -12.15
N THR A 11 -8.47 5.75 -11.65
CA THR A 11 -8.26 7.07 -11.08
C THR A 11 -7.65 6.95 -9.68
N VAL A 12 -6.85 7.95 -9.30
CA VAL A 12 -6.33 8.04 -7.91
C VAL A 12 -7.47 7.97 -6.89
N ALA A 13 -8.62 8.59 -7.17
CA ALA A 13 -9.75 8.55 -6.26
C ALA A 13 -10.31 7.13 -6.03
N GLU A 14 -10.39 6.31 -7.07
CA GLU A 14 -10.86 4.92 -6.99
C GLU A 14 -9.92 4.04 -6.17
N VAL A 15 -8.61 4.14 -6.43
CA VAL A 15 -7.57 3.39 -5.69
C VAL A 15 -7.65 3.70 -4.18
N PHE A 16 -7.80 4.98 -3.85
CA PHE A 16 -7.94 5.42 -2.46
C PHE A 16 -9.28 5.00 -1.83
N ALA A 17 -10.37 4.97 -2.61
CA ALA A 17 -11.66 4.48 -2.14
C ALA A 17 -11.61 2.99 -1.78
N ASN A 18 -10.96 2.17 -2.61
CA ASN A 18 -10.73 0.74 -2.33
C ASN A 18 -9.89 0.55 -1.06
N ALA A 19 -8.80 1.31 -0.93
CA ALA A 19 -7.96 1.25 0.26
C ALA A 19 -8.73 1.58 1.55
N ARG A 20 -9.57 2.61 1.49
CA ARG A 20 -10.44 2.99 2.60
C ARG A 20 -11.44 1.88 2.93
N LEU A 21 -12.07 1.27 1.92
CA LEU A 21 -12.98 0.16 2.12
C LEU A 21 -12.30 -1.02 2.83
N TYR A 22 -11.05 -1.36 2.47
CA TYR A 22 -10.31 -2.40 3.16
C TYR A 22 -10.07 -2.07 4.63
N LEU A 23 -9.73 -0.81 4.94
CA LEU A 23 -9.53 -0.36 6.33
C LEU A 23 -10.85 -0.44 7.13
N GLU A 24 -11.95 0.02 6.54
CA GLU A 24 -13.29 0.01 7.16
C GLU A 24 -13.83 -1.41 7.38
N THR A 25 -13.42 -2.37 6.53
CA THR A 25 -13.82 -3.79 6.63
C THR A 25 -12.90 -4.63 7.51
N GLY A 26 -11.87 -4.02 8.13
CA GLY A 26 -11.06 -4.65 9.18
C GLY A 26 -9.59 -4.89 8.82
N SER A 27 -9.10 -4.46 7.66
CA SER A 27 -7.66 -4.43 7.43
C SER A 27 -7.00 -3.38 8.33
N ARG A 28 -5.94 -3.79 9.04
CA ARG A 28 -5.16 -2.88 9.89
C ARG A 28 -4.14 -2.04 9.11
N VAL A 29 -3.72 -2.56 7.96
CA VAL A 29 -2.74 -1.96 7.06
C VAL A 29 -3.15 -2.26 5.62
N VAL A 30 -3.05 -1.25 4.76
CA VAL A 30 -3.15 -1.37 3.31
C VAL A 30 -1.89 -0.80 2.67
N TRP A 31 -1.30 -1.53 1.74
CA TRP A 31 -0.24 -0.99 0.88
C TRP A 31 -0.85 -0.59 -0.46
N LEU A 32 -0.74 0.68 -0.82
CA LEU A 32 -1.07 1.19 -2.15
C LEU A 32 0.20 1.25 -2.99
N ILE A 33 0.21 0.59 -4.14
CA ILE A 33 1.32 0.60 -5.08
C ILE A 33 0.89 1.36 -6.33
N PHE A 34 1.72 2.33 -6.75
CA PHE A 34 1.54 3.13 -7.95
C PHE A 34 2.69 2.81 -8.93
N PRO A 35 2.49 1.86 -9.87
CA PRO A 35 3.55 1.37 -10.75
C PRO A 35 4.13 2.45 -11.67
N THR A 36 3.26 3.28 -12.26
CA THR A 36 3.64 4.33 -13.21
C THR A 36 4.53 5.39 -12.56
N GLU A 37 4.21 5.79 -11.33
CA GLU A 37 4.98 6.75 -10.54
C GLU A 37 6.17 6.11 -9.81
N LYS A 38 6.25 4.78 -9.78
CA LYS A 38 7.20 3.99 -8.98
C LYS A 38 7.18 4.37 -7.50
N ARG A 39 5.98 4.43 -6.92
CA ARG A 39 5.78 4.81 -5.52
C ARG A 39 4.91 3.81 -4.78
N ALA A 40 5.13 3.72 -3.48
CA ALA A 40 4.32 2.93 -2.57
C ALA A 40 3.86 3.80 -1.39
N MET A 41 2.66 3.56 -0.91
CA MET A 41 2.10 4.22 0.27
C MET A 41 1.61 3.17 1.27
N VAL A 42 1.87 3.42 2.55
CA VAL A 42 1.37 2.60 3.66
C VAL A 42 0.24 3.35 4.33
N LEU A 43 -0.93 2.72 4.39
CA LEU A 43 -2.14 3.28 5.00
C LEU A 43 -2.51 2.45 6.22
N THR A 44 -2.75 3.15 7.32
CA THR A 44 -3.33 2.62 8.54
C THR A 44 -4.51 3.51 8.94
N PRO A 45 -5.36 3.10 9.90
CA PRO A 45 -6.40 3.99 10.43
C PRO A 45 -5.85 5.27 11.06
N ALA A 46 -4.59 5.27 11.53
CA ALA A 46 -3.98 6.41 12.21
C ALA A 46 -3.24 7.35 11.25
N GLU A 47 -2.60 6.81 10.22
CA GLU A 47 -1.74 7.59 9.33
C GLU A 47 -1.61 6.97 7.94
N TRP A 48 -1.40 7.85 6.96
CA TRP A 48 -1.10 7.51 5.58
C TRP A 48 0.25 8.13 5.24
N ARG A 49 1.21 7.32 4.78
CA ARG A 49 2.59 7.77 4.54
C ARG A 49 3.19 7.15 3.29
N TRP A 50 3.93 7.94 2.52
CA TRP A 50 4.74 7.43 1.43
C TRP A 50 5.92 6.62 1.98
N GLU A 51 6.18 5.47 1.37
CA GLU A 51 7.32 4.61 1.70
C GLU A 51 8.24 4.53 0.49
N SER A 52 9.54 4.68 0.73
CA SER A 52 10.55 4.81 -0.32
C SER A 52 11.69 3.80 -0.19
N VAL A 53 11.82 3.15 0.96
CA VAL A 53 12.92 2.22 1.23
C VAL A 53 12.41 0.80 1.27
N GLU A 54 11.51 0.51 2.21
CA GLU A 54 11.10 -0.87 2.53
C GLU A 54 9.65 -0.90 3.02
N LEU A 55 8.85 -1.77 2.40
CA LEU A 55 7.54 -2.14 2.90
C LEU A 55 7.70 -3.26 3.94
N ALA A 56 7.29 -2.97 5.16
CA ALA A 56 7.29 -3.93 6.27
C ALA A 56 6.03 -3.77 7.12
N CYS A 57 5.55 -4.88 7.68
CA CYS A 57 4.44 -4.89 8.63
C CYS A 57 4.74 -5.92 9.74
N PRO A 58 5.70 -5.64 10.64
CA PRO A 58 6.19 -6.63 11.59
C PRO A 58 5.12 -7.14 12.57
N GLU A 59 4.05 -6.38 12.81
CA GLU A 59 2.92 -6.82 13.64
C GLU A 59 2.09 -7.95 13.01
N LEU A 60 2.05 -8.03 11.67
CA LEU A 60 1.28 -9.04 10.94
C LEU A 60 2.19 -10.05 10.23
N LEU A 61 3.36 -9.62 9.80
CA LEU A 61 4.37 -10.38 9.07
C LEU A 61 5.77 -10.05 9.65
N PRO A 62 6.17 -10.65 10.78
CA PRO A 62 7.34 -10.26 11.56
C PRO A 62 8.66 -10.22 10.78
N GLU A 63 8.84 -11.15 9.85
CA GLU A 63 10.08 -11.32 9.10
C GLU A 63 9.95 -10.86 7.64
N PHE A 64 8.75 -10.46 7.20
CA PHE A 64 8.53 -10.05 5.83
C PHE A 64 8.88 -8.58 5.63
N LYS A 65 9.77 -8.36 4.68
CA LYS A 65 10.24 -7.04 4.24
C LYS A 65 10.42 -7.08 2.73
N LEU A 66 10.03 -5.99 2.07
CA LEU A 66 10.16 -5.85 0.63
C LEU A 66 10.75 -4.49 0.30
N ALA A 67 11.91 -4.46 -0.34
CA ALA A 67 12.48 -3.21 -0.83
C ALA A 67 11.53 -2.58 -1.85
N VAL A 68 11.20 -1.29 -1.67
CA VAL A 68 10.27 -0.57 -2.58
C VAL A 68 10.81 -0.59 -4.00
N ALA A 69 12.13 -0.45 -4.18
CA ALA A 69 12.77 -0.50 -5.48
C ALA A 69 12.58 -1.85 -6.21
N ALA A 70 12.37 -2.95 -5.49
CA ALA A 70 12.17 -4.28 -6.08
C ALA A 70 10.78 -4.45 -6.70
N LEU A 71 9.80 -3.59 -6.36
CA LEU A 71 8.45 -3.63 -6.93
C LEU A 71 8.38 -3.17 -8.39
N PHE A 72 9.38 -2.44 -8.86
CA PHE A 72 9.34 -1.70 -10.13
C PHE A 72 10.48 -2.08 -11.09
N GLN A 73 11.02 -3.30 -10.94
CA GLN A 73 12.05 -3.88 -11.79
C GLN A 73 11.48 -4.63 -12.99
#